data_AF-A0AAP0JHK2-F1
#
_entry.id   AF-A0AAP0JHK2-F1
#
_cell.length_a   1.000
_cell.length_b   1.000
_cell.length_c   1.000
_cell.angle_alpha   90.00
_cell.angle_beta   90.00
_cell.angle_gamma   90.00
#
_symmetry.space_group_name_H-M   'P 1'
#
loop_
_entity.id
_entity.type
_entity.pdbx_description
1 polymer ?
#
loop_
_entity_poly.entity_id
_entity_poly.type
_entity_poly.pdbx_seq_one_letter_code
_entity_poly.pdbx_strand_id
1 'polypeptide(L)'
;MGKVIPRNTHRHLVSLILRLMDLDWEIQVMHTHREGNRAADWLATYAAQHSIGTHILDLCPSALSGIIREDLSGVSFPRMCHM
;
A
#
# COMPACT_ATOMS: atom_id res chain seq x y z
N MET A 1 -13.79 4.24 -24.35
CA MET A 1 -14.76 3.22 -23.93
C MET A 1 -14.49 2.90 -22.46
N GLY A 2 -15.28 3.43 -21.52
CA GLY A 2 -15.04 3.26 -20.09
C GLY A 2 -15.35 1.82 -19.65
N LYS A 3 -14.42 1.16 -18.95
CA LYS A 3 -14.68 -0.14 -18.35
C LYS A 3 -15.80 0.01 -17.31
N VAL A 4 -16.95 -0.58 -17.57
CA VAL A 4 -18.03 -0.70 -16.58
C VAL A 4 -17.55 -1.71 -15.55
N ILE A 5 -17.16 -1.25 -14.35
CA ILE A 5 -16.82 -2.12 -13.23
C ILE A 5 -18.15 -2.58 -12.60
N PRO A 6 -18.47 -3.88 -12.59
CA PRO A 6 -19.69 -4.39 -11.95
C PRO A 6 -19.75 -3.96 -10.48
N ARG A 7 -20.94 -3.60 -9.99
CA ARG A 7 -21.20 -3.10 -8.62
C ARG A 7 -20.68 -3.99 -7.48
N ASN A 8 -20.28 -5.24 -7.75
CA ASN A 8 -19.85 -6.24 -6.76
C ASN A 8 -18.44 -6.83 -6.99
N THR A 9 -17.62 -6.25 -7.87
CA THR A 9 -16.35 -6.84 -8.33
C THR A 9 -15.35 -7.17 -7.20
N HIS A 10 -15.44 -6.47 -6.06
CA HIS A 10 -14.52 -6.63 -4.94
C HIS A 10 -15.13 -7.30 -3.70
N ARG A 11 -16.37 -7.79 -3.78
CA ARG A 11 -17.07 -8.39 -2.62
C ARG A 11 -16.29 -9.55 -2.01
N HIS A 12 -15.63 -10.36 -2.85
CA HIS A 12 -14.81 -11.47 -2.38
C HIS A 12 -13.60 -10.98 -1.56
N LEU A 13 -12.91 -9.92 -2.03
CA LEU A 13 -11.78 -9.33 -1.31
C LEU A 13 -12.21 -8.75 0.04
N VAL A 14 -13.33 -8.03 0.09
CA VAL A 14 -13.88 -7.50 1.34
C VAL A 14 -14.16 -8.63 2.34
N SER A 15 -14.77 -9.73 1.87
CA SER A 15 -15.01 -10.89 2.73
C SER A 15 -13.73 -11.54 3.25
N LEU A 16 -12.68 -11.62 2.43
CA LEU A 16 -11.38 -12.15 2.86
C LEU A 16 -10.71 -11.24 3.88
N ILE A 17 -10.75 -9.92 3.69
CA ILE A 17 -10.22 -8.94 4.65
C ILE A 17 -10.93 -9.07 5.99
N LEU A 18 -12.28 -9.14 5.99
CA LEU A 18 -13.03 -9.29 7.23
C LEU A 18 -12.71 -10.60 7.97
N ARG A 19 -12.49 -11.71 7.24
CA ARG A 19 -12.05 -12.98 7.83
C ARG A 19 -10.64 -12.91 8.41
N LEU A 20 -9.73 -12.20 7.75
CA LEU A 20 -8.41 -11.93 8.31
C LEU A 20 -8.53 -11.08 9.57
N MET A 21 -9.47 -10.13 9.59
CA MET A 21 -9.65 -9.26 10.75
C MET A 21 -10.18 -9.97 12.00
N ASP A 22 -10.84 -11.11 11.84
CA ASP A 22 -11.47 -11.90 12.91
C ASP A 22 -10.54 -12.95 13.54
N LEU A 23 -9.27 -13.03 13.09
CA LEU A 23 -8.29 -13.92 13.72
C LEU A 23 -7.87 -13.41 15.11
N ASP A 24 -7.12 -14.22 15.85
CA ASP A 24 -6.67 -13.94 17.21
C ASP A 24 -5.49 -12.95 17.24
N TRP A 25 -5.71 -11.73 16.76
CA TRP A 25 -4.77 -10.61 16.76
C TRP A 25 -5.51 -9.27 16.92
N GLU A 26 -4.83 -8.28 17.50
CA GLU A 26 -5.37 -6.93 17.63
C GLU A 26 -5.13 -6.13 16.34
N ILE A 27 -6.21 -5.61 15.73
CA ILE A 27 -6.12 -4.82 14.50
C ILE A 27 -6.68 -3.42 14.70
N GLN A 28 -5.96 -2.44 14.17
CA GLN A 28 -6.45 -1.08 13.97
C GLN A 28 -6.41 -0.71 12.49
N VAL A 29 -7.55 -0.24 11.95
CA VAL A 29 -7.61 0.32 10.60
C VAL A 29 -7.52 1.84 10.70
N MET A 30 -6.49 2.42 10.08
CA MET A 30 -6.26 3.86 10.07
C MET A 30 -6.19 4.38 8.64
N HIS A 31 -6.69 5.59 8.45
CA HIS A 31 -6.53 6.31 7.19
C HIS A 31 -5.21 7.09 7.22
N THR A 32 -4.32 6.79 6.27
CA THR A 32 -3.06 7.52 6.06
C THR A 32 -3.07 8.16 4.68
N HIS A 33 -2.64 9.41 4.58
CA HIS A 33 -2.46 10.07 3.29
C HIS A 33 -1.46 9.28 2.43
N ARG A 34 -1.68 9.28 1.11
CA ARG A 34 -0.85 8.49 0.19
C ARG A 34 0.64 8.85 0.30
N GLU A 35 0.97 10.10 0.64
CA GLU A 35 2.34 10.58 0.82
C GLU A 35 3.01 10.01 2.07
N GLY A 36 2.23 9.84 3.13
CA GLY A 36 2.67 9.13 4.34
C GLY A 36 2.72 7.61 4.15
N ASN A 37 2.12 7.09 3.08
CA ASN A 37 2.13 5.66 2.74
C ASN A 37 3.02 5.33 1.52
N ARG A 38 4.00 6.20 1.20
CA ARG A 38 4.87 6.05 0.02
C ARG A 38 5.68 4.77 0.00
N ALA A 39 6.11 4.28 1.16
CA ALA A 39 6.87 3.03 1.25
C ALA A 39 6.02 1.84 0.76
N ALA A 40 4.75 1.76 1.17
CA ALA A 40 3.84 0.73 0.71
C ALA A 40 3.50 0.87 -0.78
N ASP A 41 3.30 2.10 -1.28
CA ASP A 41 3.08 2.38 -2.71
C ASP A 41 4.27 1.92 -3.57
N TRP A 42 5.50 2.18 -3.09
CA TRP A 42 6.73 1.74 -3.73
C TRP A 42 6.84 0.21 -3.73
N LEU A 43 6.61 -0.45 -2.60
CA LEU A 43 6.66 -1.91 -2.49
C LEU A 43 5.60 -2.59 -3.35
N ALA A 44 4.37 -2.06 -3.41
CA ALA A 44 3.31 -2.59 -4.27
C ALA A 44 3.68 -2.46 -5.76
N THR A 45 4.25 -1.33 -6.17
CA THR A 45 4.71 -1.10 -7.54
C THR A 45 5.87 -2.03 -7.88
N TYR A 46 6.83 -2.19 -6.98
CA TYR A 46 7.95 -3.10 -7.13
C TYR A 46 7.45 -4.55 -7.26
N ALA A 47 6.55 -5.00 -6.39
CA ALA A 47 5.99 -6.35 -6.44
C ALA A 47 5.23 -6.63 -7.74
N ALA A 48 4.51 -5.64 -8.28
CA ALA A 48 3.77 -5.78 -9.55
C ALA A 48 4.67 -6.02 -10.78
N GLN A 49 5.97 -5.71 -10.67
CA GLN A 49 6.96 -5.96 -11.73
C GLN A 49 7.58 -7.37 -11.66
N HIS A 50 7.25 -8.14 -10.62
CA HIS A 50 7.80 -9.48 -10.38
C HIS A 50 6.72 -10.55 -10.56
N SER A 51 7.15 -11.80 -10.68
CA SER A 51 6.23 -12.94 -10.72
C SER A 51 5.43 -13.04 -9.43
N ILE A 52 4.21 -13.60 -9.52
CA ILE A 52 3.41 -13.89 -8.33
C ILE A 52 4.17 -14.89 -7.45
N GLY A 53 4.32 -14.55 -6.18
CA GLY A 53 5.02 -15.37 -5.20
C GLY A 53 5.45 -14.55 -3.98
N THR A 54 6.15 -15.20 -3.06
CA THR A 54 6.79 -14.54 -1.93
C THR A 54 8.21 -14.20 -2.31
N HIS A 55 8.56 -12.91 -2.23
CA HIS A 55 9.89 -12.40 -2.51
C HIS A 55 10.49 -11.85 -1.22
N ILE A 56 11.68 -12.34 -0.85
CA ILE A 56 12.44 -11.84 0.29
C ILE A 56 13.57 -10.98 -0.24
N LEU A 57 13.65 -9.75 0.24
CA LEU A 57 14.71 -8.81 -0.11
C LEU A 57 15.74 -8.81 1.03
N ASP A 58 16.88 -9.45 0.81
CA ASP A 58 17.95 -9.52 1.81
C ASP A 58 18.55 -8.15 2.14
N LEU A 59 18.43 -7.20 1.21
CA LEU A 59 18.87 -5.82 1.36
C LEU A 59 17.74 -4.87 1.00
N CYS A 60 17.62 -3.78 1.76
CA CYS A 60 16.68 -2.71 1.45
C CYS A 60 17.09 -2.02 0.14
N PRO A 61 16.20 -1.97 -0.87
CA PRO A 61 16.46 -1.21 -2.10
C PRO A 61 16.77 0.27 -1.80
N SER A 62 17.66 0.87 -2.58
CA SER A 62 18.09 2.27 -2.36
C SER A 62 16.94 3.27 -2.41
N ALA A 63 15.99 3.07 -3.34
CA ALA A 63 14.80 3.90 -3.46
C ALA A 63 13.91 3.83 -2.21
N LEU A 64 13.69 2.63 -1.65
CA LEU A 64 12.93 2.43 -0.43
C LEU A 64 13.66 3.02 0.79
N SER A 65 14.99 2.86 0.85
CA SER A 65 15.82 3.45 1.91
C SER A 65 15.71 4.97 1.96
N GLY A 66 15.63 5.63 0.80
CA GLY A 66 15.38 7.07 0.71
C GLY A 66 14.05 7.48 1.32
N ILE A 67 12.98 6.76 0.99
CA ILE A 67 11.62 7.01 1.52
C ILE A 67 11.58 6.85 3.04
N ILE A 68 12.18 5.78 3.58
CA ILE A 68 12.23 5.53 5.03
C ILE A 68 12.98 6.67 5.74
N ARG A 69 14.12 7.11 5.20
CA ARG A 69 14.89 8.21 5.79
C ARG A 69 14.11 9.52 5.80
N GLU A 70 13.38 9.83 4.73
CA GLU A 70 12.50 11.01 4.66
C GLU A 70 11.39 10.96 5.72
N ASP A 71 10.77 9.79 5.89
CA ASP A 71 9.71 9.57 6.89
C ASP A 71 10.23 9.75 8.32
N LEU A 72 11.37 9.14 8.65
CA LEU A 72 12.07 9.33 9.93
C LEU A 72 12.47 10.79 10.20
N SER A 73 12.74 11.56 9.14
CA SER A 73 13.10 12.97 9.25
C SER A 73 11.87 13.89 9.33
N GLY A 74 10.65 13.35 9.29
CA GLY A 74 9.40 14.11 9.31
C GLY A 74 9.13 14.89 8.02
N VAL A 75 9.73 14.49 6.89
CA VAL A 75 9.56 15.19 5.62
C VAL A 75 8.14 14.94 5.10
N SER A 76 7.40 16.02 4.93
CA SER A 76 6.06 16.00 4.35
C SER A 76 6.08 16.50 2.91
N PHE A 77 5.35 15.82 2.04
CA PHE A 77 5.19 16.17 0.63
C PHE A 77 3.74 16.62 0.42
N PRO A 78 3.41 17.92 0.53
CA PRO A 78 2.04 18.36 0.30
C PRO A 78 1.67 18.15 -1.17
N ARG A 79 0.48 17.58 -1.44
CA ARG A 79 -0.11 17.66 -2.78
C ARG A 79 -0.70 19.03 -2.98
N MET A 80 -0.22 19.74 -3.98
CA MET A 80 -0.93 20.91 -4.50
C MET A 80 -2.13 20.43 -5.31
N CYS A 81 -3.31 20.37 -4.70
CA CYS A 81 -4.55 20.27 -5.46
C CYS A 81 -4.78 21.63 -6.13
N HIS A 82 -4.62 21.73 -7.45
CA HIS A 82 -5.15 22.88 -8.17
C HIS A 82 -6.68 22.85 -8.05
N MET A 83 -7.24 23.96 -7.56
CA MET A 83 -8.68 24.17 -7.41
C MET A 83 -9.22 24.84 -8.68
#